data_AF-A0A413PYV1-F1
#
_entry.id   AF-A0A413PYV1-F1
#
_cell.length_a   1.000
_cell.length_b   1.000
_cell.length_c   1.000
_cell.angle_alpha   90.00
_cell.angle_beta   90.00
_cell.angle_gamma   90.00
#
_symmetry.space_group_name_H-M   'P 1'
#
loop_
_entity.id
_entity.type
_entity.pdbx_description
1 polymer ?
#
loop_
_entity_poly.entity_id
_entity_poly.type
_entity_poly.pdbx_seq_one_letter_code
_entity_poly.pdbx_strand_id
1 'polypeptide(L)'
;MRKNMKKRAALLLAAMMTVSVTACGGGKTPDAPSDADLKKDVQEYITEVVDESAKISNFRVEDSGEGKNDTYEANCIVTYANDTMQYVDEFDLSYEVKDNAWNLEKCKVNSDYAEKSSQAVGADTSKAQTDSSEAAEATTEAAAATATQLSDKLEDYTFMLEGDVYQLPFAYSVLADKGWRIYNSEYYDDTKINGNSYGDITLQKDKKTIDVSIINASGNAKELKDCNVGGISVYGSNKNAPEFSIAKGIKVGDKEDKVREAFGSPTDTSNYDEYNYLRYGEDDSITTIVCDNGTDEYNDASIEIKNFVATEDDKKTETSDEVPEYLSTYVAPTELGTDPLSYNIEIENQVYTLPAPVSVFTDNGWKIASQEDSVPSGRSLSSAIKLQKDGKEIEASVTNFADYQTKPENCAISYLYFYADESKNPEVKLPGGITIKSTSEDVKKWAGDKFDYSKSGDSEYYDYYDDDNEGYIDINCKKTVSSMSVKKETWPSK
;
A
#
# COMPACT_ATOMS: atom_id res chain seq x y z
N MET A 1 12.26 -20.87 19.56
CA MET A 1 13.35 -21.81 19.94
C MET A 1 13.88 -22.50 18.67
N ARG A 2 14.87 -21.92 17.96
CA ARG A 2 15.59 -22.65 16.90
C ARG A 2 16.78 -23.37 17.50
N LYS A 3 16.69 -24.69 17.59
CA LYS A 3 17.81 -25.59 17.87
C LYS A 3 18.16 -26.24 16.54
N ASN A 4 19.40 -26.02 16.07
CA ASN A 4 20.04 -26.64 14.90
C ASN A 4 20.27 -25.77 13.65
N MET A 5 20.78 -24.53 13.79
CA MET A 5 21.75 -24.09 12.78
C MET A 5 23.07 -24.82 13.05
N LYS A 6 23.32 -25.92 12.32
CA LYS A 6 24.65 -26.52 12.28
C LYS A 6 25.60 -25.46 11.72
N LYS A 7 26.48 -24.92 12.57
CA LYS A 7 27.70 -24.23 12.13
C LYS A 7 28.47 -25.16 11.18
N ARG A 8 28.28 -24.99 9.89
CA ARG A 8 29.15 -25.55 8.85
C ARG A 8 29.64 -24.37 8.04
N ALA A 9 30.87 -23.95 8.31
CA ALA A 9 31.63 -23.20 7.32
C ALA A 9 31.81 -24.14 6.12
N ALA A 10 31.25 -23.80 4.98
CA ALA A 10 31.44 -24.54 3.74
C ALA A 10 31.74 -23.54 2.62
N LEU A 11 32.98 -23.58 2.13
CA LEU A 11 33.30 -23.18 0.76
C LEU A 11 32.58 -24.17 -0.15
N LEU A 12 31.71 -23.71 -1.04
CA LEU A 12 31.19 -24.52 -2.13
C LEU A 12 32.14 -24.40 -3.32
N LEU A 13 32.81 -25.51 -3.66
CA LEU A 13 33.52 -25.66 -4.93
C LEU A 13 32.51 -26.13 -5.98
N ALA A 14 32.17 -25.27 -6.93
CA ALA A 14 31.32 -25.63 -8.06
C ALA A 14 31.96 -26.76 -8.92
N ALA A 15 31.15 -27.74 -9.29
CA ALA A 15 31.54 -28.84 -10.16
C ALA A 15 31.57 -28.37 -11.63
N MET A 16 32.72 -28.57 -12.30
CA MET A 16 32.92 -28.24 -13.70
C MET A 16 31.97 -29.02 -14.64
N MET A 17 31.06 -28.34 -15.33
CA MET A 17 30.57 -28.82 -16.63
C MET A 17 31.57 -28.39 -17.71
N THR A 18 32.36 -29.35 -18.20
CA THR A 18 33.29 -29.13 -19.30
C THR A 18 32.53 -29.07 -20.62
N VAL A 19 32.34 -27.86 -21.16
CA VAL A 19 32.12 -27.66 -22.60
C VAL A 19 33.44 -27.18 -23.18
N SER A 20 34.21 -28.10 -23.75
CA SER A 20 35.46 -27.78 -24.43
C SER A 20 35.17 -27.02 -25.73
N VAL A 21 35.32 -25.69 -25.69
CA VAL A 21 35.41 -24.85 -26.89
C VAL A 21 36.85 -24.37 -27.02
N THR A 22 37.57 -24.89 -28.01
CA THR A 22 38.91 -24.42 -28.36
C THR A 22 38.80 -23.02 -28.96
N ALA A 23 39.28 -22.00 -28.25
CA ALA A 23 39.48 -20.67 -28.81
C ALA A 23 40.84 -20.10 -28.36
N CYS A 24 41.78 -20.06 -29.30
CA CYS A 24 42.97 -19.21 -29.21
C CYS A 24 42.58 -17.75 -29.41
N GLY A 25 43.05 -16.86 -28.52
CA GLY A 25 43.30 -15.45 -28.86
C GLY A 25 42.60 -14.40 -27.99
N GLY A 26 43.40 -13.59 -27.29
CA GLY A 26 43.05 -12.26 -26.78
C GLY A 26 41.97 -12.21 -25.70
N GLY A 27 42.34 -12.49 -24.45
CA GLY A 27 41.41 -12.48 -23.31
C GLY A 27 40.74 -11.13 -23.11
N LYS A 28 39.46 -11.04 -23.50
CA LYS A 28 38.51 -10.07 -22.98
C LYS A 28 37.88 -10.69 -21.73
N THR A 29 37.68 -9.89 -20.69
CA THR A 29 36.84 -10.25 -19.55
C THR A 29 35.46 -10.69 -20.07
N PRO A 30 34.92 -11.85 -19.64
CA PRO A 30 33.58 -12.28 -20.02
C PRO A 30 32.52 -11.29 -19.51
N ASP A 31 31.38 -11.20 -20.20
CA ASP A 31 30.25 -10.36 -19.77
C ASP A 31 29.85 -10.73 -18.33
N ALA A 32 29.47 -9.73 -17.52
CA ALA A 32 29.09 -9.92 -16.12
C ALA A 32 28.00 -11.00 -15.96
N PRO A 33 27.99 -11.75 -14.84
CA PRO A 33 26.93 -12.72 -14.55
C PRO A 33 25.55 -12.06 -14.64
N SER A 34 24.59 -12.73 -15.29
CA SER A 34 23.22 -12.23 -15.35
C SER A 34 22.47 -12.48 -14.05
N ASP A 35 21.40 -11.74 -13.80
CA ASP A 35 20.49 -12.00 -12.66
C ASP A 35 19.98 -13.45 -12.63
N ALA A 36 19.83 -14.08 -13.80
CA ALA A 36 19.44 -15.48 -13.89
C ALA A 36 20.55 -16.43 -13.40
N ASP A 37 21.81 -16.11 -13.68
CA ASP A 37 22.97 -16.85 -13.16
C ASP A 37 23.08 -16.68 -11.65
N LEU A 38 22.97 -15.44 -11.15
CA LEU A 38 22.99 -15.13 -9.72
C LEU A 38 21.85 -15.85 -8.97
N LYS A 39 20.62 -15.78 -9.51
CA LYS A 39 19.44 -16.44 -8.91
C LYS A 39 19.61 -17.96 -8.87
N LYS A 40 20.18 -18.55 -9.93
CA LYS A 40 20.45 -19.98 -10.00
C LYS A 40 21.46 -20.38 -8.90
N ASP A 41 22.57 -19.66 -8.79
CA ASP A 41 23.61 -19.94 -7.81
C ASP A 41 23.12 -19.76 -6.36
N VAL A 42 22.29 -18.75 -6.10
CA VAL A 42 21.59 -18.61 -4.81
C VAL A 42 20.62 -19.76 -4.56
N GLN A 43 19.83 -20.18 -5.56
CA GLN A 43 18.89 -21.30 -5.40
C GLN A 43 19.63 -22.60 -5.10
N GLU A 44 20.78 -22.85 -5.76
CA GLU A 44 21.66 -23.98 -5.47
C GLU A 44 22.18 -23.90 -4.02
N TYR A 45 22.68 -22.74 -3.58
CA TYR A 45 23.11 -22.55 -2.19
C TYR A 45 21.97 -22.78 -1.19
N ILE A 46 20.76 -22.25 -1.43
CA ILE A 46 19.60 -22.47 -0.58
C ILE A 46 19.31 -23.96 -0.48
N THR A 47 19.24 -24.66 -1.62
CA THR A 47 18.93 -26.09 -1.66
C THR A 47 20.01 -26.94 -0.97
N GLU A 48 21.29 -26.60 -1.11
CA GLU A 48 22.38 -27.43 -0.56
C GLU A 48 22.72 -27.11 0.90
N VAL A 49 22.57 -25.85 1.32
CA VAL A 49 23.11 -25.33 2.59
C VAL A 49 22.03 -24.89 3.56
N VAL A 50 20.93 -24.31 3.07
CA VAL A 50 19.90 -23.68 3.90
C VAL A 50 18.72 -24.62 4.15
N ASP A 51 17.98 -24.97 3.08
CA ASP A 51 16.80 -25.81 3.09
C ASP A 51 16.57 -26.43 1.69
N GLU A 52 16.66 -27.76 1.60
CA GLU A 52 16.52 -28.52 0.35
C GLU A 52 15.14 -28.38 -0.32
N SER A 53 14.11 -28.09 0.48
CA SER A 53 12.73 -27.97 0.02
C SER A 53 12.36 -26.55 -0.41
N ALA A 54 13.17 -25.56 -0.02
CA ALA A 54 12.80 -24.17 -0.22
C ALA A 54 13.04 -23.68 -1.65
N LYS A 55 12.11 -22.87 -2.15
CA LYS A 55 12.14 -22.28 -3.48
C LYS A 55 12.11 -20.76 -3.41
N ILE A 56 12.92 -20.13 -4.24
CA ILE A 56 12.93 -18.68 -4.40
C ILE A 56 11.62 -18.24 -5.06
N SER A 57 10.83 -17.43 -4.34
CA SER A 57 9.65 -16.75 -4.86
C SER A 57 9.98 -15.36 -5.39
N ASN A 58 10.94 -14.66 -4.78
CA ASN A 58 11.41 -13.35 -5.24
C ASN A 58 12.94 -13.24 -5.16
N PHE A 59 13.54 -12.57 -6.14
CA PHE A 59 14.99 -12.38 -6.23
C PHE A 59 15.29 -10.96 -6.73
N ARG A 60 16.06 -10.21 -5.94
CA ARG A 60 16.47 -8.83 -6.24
C ARG A 60 17.96 -8.70 -6.02
N VAL A 61 18.67 -8.04 -6.95
CA VAL A 61 20.07 -7.62 -6.76
C VAL A 61 20.05 -6.20 -6.20
N GLU A 62 20.62 -5.98 -5.01
CA GLU A 62 20.73 -4.64 -4.38
C GLU A 62 21.88 -3.84 -4.96
N ASP A 63 23.03 -4.51 -5.07
CA ASP A 63 24.26 -3.92 -5.57
C ASP A 63 25.04 -5.00 -6.32
N SER A 64 25.68 -4.60 -7.41
CA SER A 64 26.62 -5.46 -8.11
C SER A 64 27.64 -4.66 -8.90
N GLY A 65 28.82 -5.23 -9.04
CA GLY A 65 29.88 -4.59 -9.79
C GLY A 65 31.12 -5.45 -9.98
N GLU A 66 31.87 -5.11 -11.04
CA GLU A 66 33.22 -5.62 -11.24
C GLU A 66 34.17 -5.00 -10.20
N GLY A 67 34.83 -5.85 -9.44
CA GLY A 67 35.86 -5.48 -8.48
C GLY A 67 37.25 -5.37 -9.13
N LYS A 68 38.28 -5.23 -8.29
CA LYS A 68 39.67 -5.26 -8.76
C LYS A 68 40.12 -6.71 -8.93
N ASN A 69 40.87 -6.99 -10.00
CA ASN A 69 41.46 -8.29 -10.33
C ASN A 69 40.46 -9.33 -10.89
N ASP A 70 39.63 -8.94 -11.87
CA ASP A 70 38.71 -9.86 -12.56
C ASP A 70 37.75 -10.58 -11.59
N THR A 71 37.28 -9.84 -10.58
CA THR A 71 36.25 -10.28 -9.63
C THR A 71 34.92 -9.59 -9.92
N TYR A 72 33.82 -10.25 -9.61
CA TYR A 72 32.48 -9.66 -9.65
C TYR A 72 31.78 -9.96 -8.32
N GLU A 73 31.24 -8.93 -7.69
CA GLU A 73 30.52 -9.04 -6.42
C GLU A 73 29.06 -8.66 -6.65
N ALA A 74 28.15 -9.39 -6.00
CA ALA A 74 26.73 -9.09 -5.99
C ALA A 74 26.15 -9.30 -4.60
N ASN A 75 25.28 -8.37 -4.19
CA ASN A 75 24.47 -8.46 -3.00
C ASN A 75 23.00 -8.59 -3.44
N CYS A 76 22.28 -9.56 -2.88
CA CYS A 76 20.93 -9.88 -3.32
C CYS A 76 19.98 -10.04 -2.14
N ILE A 77 18.77 -9.48 -2.23
CA ILE A 77 17.66 -9.80 -1.33
C ILE A 77 16.77 -10.85 -1.98
N VAL A 78 16.49 -11.91 -1.23
CA VAL A 78 15.89 -13.13 -1.78
C VAL A 78 14.79 -13.59 -0.84
N THR A 79 13.57 -13.66 -1.38
CA THR A 79 12.45 -14.29 -0.70
C THR A 79 12.36 -15.74 -1.15
N TYR A 80 12.37 -16.66 -0.19
CA TYR A 80 12.26 -18.09 -0.45
C TYR A 80 11.44 -18.76 0.63
N ALA A 81 10.69 -19.80 0.26
CA ALA A 81 9.77 -20.46 1.18
C ALA A 81 9.86 -21.98 1.04
N ASN A 82 9.64 -22.66 2.16
CA ASN A 82 9.26 -24.07 2.19
C ASN A 82 7.76 -24.19 2.54
N ASP A 83 7.25 -25.41 2.69
CA ASP A 83 5.83 -25.67 3.01
C ASP A 83 5.33 -25.05 4.33
N THR A 84 6.22 -24.53 5.18
CA THR A 84 5.89 -24.08 6.54
C THR A 84 6.37 -22.68 6.90
N MET A 85 7.39 -22.16 6.23
CA MET A 85 8.01 -20.88 6.54
C MET A 85 8.47 -20.16 5.27
N GLN A 86 8.27 -18.84 5.28
CA GLN A 86 8.83 -17.93 4.29
C GLN A 86 9.97 -17.14 4.95
N TYR A 87 11.04 -16.97 4.19
CA TYR A 87 12.26 -16.28 4.58
C TYR A 87 12.53 -15.16 3.58
N VAL A 88 13.06 -14.03 4.07
CA VAL A 88 13.63 -12.97 3.24
C VAL A 88 15.06 -12.80 3.71
N ASP A 89 16.05 -13.04 2.86
CA ASP A 89 17.46 -12.96 3.22
C ASP A 89 18.31 -12.18 2.24
N GLU A 90 19.39 -11.64 2.79
CA GLU A 90 20.48 -11.04 2.04
C GLU A 90 21.57 -12.09 1.74
N PHE A 91 21.98 -12.15 0.48
CA PHE A 91 23.00 -13.04 -0.05
C PHE A 91 24.13 -12.25 -0.69
N ASP A 92 25.37 -12.53 -0.24
CA ASP A 92 26.58 -12.02 -0.86
C ASP A 92 27.19 -13.08 -1.78
N LEU A 93 27.41 -12.73 -3.04
CA LEU A 93 28.08 -13.55 -4.05
C LEU A 93 29.40 -12.90 -4.47
N SER A 94 30.44 -13.71 -4.62
CA SER A 94 31.69 -13.31 -5.28
C SER A 94 32.07 -14.30 -6.37
N TYR A 95 32.46 -13.78 -7.52
CA TYR A 95 32.88 -14.52 -8.69
C TYR A 95 34.31 -14.14 -9.08
N GLU A 96 35.03 -15.09 -9.67
CA GLU A 96 36.33 -14.88 -10.29
C GLU A 96 36.33 -15.42 -11.72
N VAL A 97 37.08 -14.78 -12.62
CA VAL A 97 37.29 -15.31 -13.98
C VAL A 97 38.26 -16.48 -13.95
N LYS A 98 37.81 -17.68 -14.35
CA LYS A 98 38.65 -18.87 -14.60
C LYS A 98 38.27 -19.45 -15.95
N ASP A 99 39.27 -19.80 -16.75
CA ASP A 99 39.09 -20.36 -18.10
C ASP A 99 38.15 -19.54 -19.01
N ASN A 100 38.26 -18.20 -18.95
CA ASN A 100 37.42 -17.22 -19.68
C ASN A 100 35.91 -17.26 -19.31
N ALA A 101 35.53 -17.74 -18.12
CA ALA A 101 34.17 -17.68 -17.61
C ALA A 101 34.12 -17.22 -16.14
N TRP A 102 33.03 -16.58 -15.74
CA TRP A 102 32.76 -16.28 -14.33
C TRP A 102 32.49 -17.57 -13.57
N ASN A 103 33.20 -17.76 -12.46
CA ASN A 103 33.03 -18.90 -11.57
C ASN A 103 32.70 -18.38 -10.18
N LEU A 104 31.61 -18.89 -9.59
CA LEU A 104 31.23 -18.58 -8.21
C LEU A 104 32.33 -19.07 -7.26
N GLU A 105 32.92 -18.13 -6.54
CA GLU A 105 33.93 -18.40 -5.51
C GLU A 105 33.27 -18.52 -4.13
N LYS A 106 32.28 -17.67 -3.87
CA LYS A 106 31.60 -17.60 -2.58
C LYS A 106 30.14 -17.21 -2.78
N CYS A 107 29.25 -17.91 -2.09
CA CYS A 107 27.90 -17.46 -1.80
C CYS A 107 27.71 -17.55 -0.29
N LYS A 108 27.17 -16.50 0.34
CA LYS A 108 26.93 -16.47 1.79
C LYS A 108 25.61 -15.78 2.09
N VAL A 109 24.81 -16.40 2.95
CA VAL A 109 23.61 -15.79 3.54
C VAL A 109 23.96 -14.97 4.78
N ASN A 110 23.36 -13.79 4.92
CA ASN A 110 23.42 -12.97 6.13
C ASN A 110 22.39 -13.46 7.17
N SER A 111 22.79 -14.45 7.98
CA SER A 111 21.87 -15.13 8.92
C SER A 111 21.22 -14.21 9.97
N ASP A 112 21.83 -13.06 10.28
CA ASP A 112 21.29 -12.11 11.25
C ASP A 112 20.11 -11.31 10.66
N TYR A 113 20.01 -11.24 9.33
CA TYR A 113 18.87 -10.70 8.61
C TYR A 113 17.68 -11.69 8.67
N ALA A 114 17.93 -12.97 8.38
CA ALA A 114 16.95 -14.07 8.41
C ALA A 114 16.13 -14.19 9.69
N GLU A 115 16.81 -14.03 10.83
CA GLU A 115 16.17 -14.17 12.15
C GLU A 115 15.19 -13.02 12.45
N LYS A 116 15.34 -11.88 11.77
CA LYS A 116 14.43 -10.72 11.91
C LYS A 116 13.26 -10.74 10.92
N SER A 117 13.43 -11.38 9.76
CA SER A 117 12.53 -11.28 8.62
C SER A 117 11.66 -12.52 8.35
N SER A 118 11.87 -13.64 9.06
CA SER A 118 11.12 -14.88 8.80
C SER A 118 9.68 -14.83 9.32
N GLN A 119 8.72 -15.28 8.51
CA GLN A 119 7.30 -15.40 8.89
C GLN A 119 6.81 -16.84 8.68
N ALA A 120 5.85 -17.29 9.51
CA ALA A 120 5.22 -18.59 9.35
C ALA A 120 4.27 -18.56 8.15
N VAL A 121 4.32 -19.58 7.30
CA VAL A 121 3.34 -19.74 6.22
C VAL A 121 2.03 -20.15 6.86
N GLY A 122 0.99 -19.30 6.72
CA GLY A 122 -0.36 -19.61 7.17
C GLY A 122 -0.82 -20.94 6.59
N ALA A 123 -1.29 -21.84 7.44
CA ALA A 123 -1.73 -23.16 7.03
C ALA A 123 -3.04 -23.08 6.25
N ASP A 124 -2.96 -22.97 4.92
CA ASP A 124 -4.04 -23.42 4.05
C ASP A 124 -3.56 -24.61 3.22
N THR A 125 -3.81 -25.79 3.76
CA THR A 125 -3.74 -27.04 3.02
C THR A 125 -5.14 -27.60 2.91
N SER A 126 -5.83 -27.26 1.82
CA SER A 126 -6.95 -28.07 1.36
C SER A 126 -6.74 -28.54 -0.08
N LYS A 127 -6.68 -29.87 -0.18
CA LYS A 127 -6.71 -30.64 -1.42
C LYS A 127 -8.01 -30.36 -2.17
N ALA A 128 -7.92 -30.12 -3.47
CA ALA A 128 -8.99 -30.51 -4.39
C ALA A 128 -8.38 -30.92 -5.74
N GLN A 129 -8.41 -32.22 -6.01
CA GLN A 129 -8.26 -32.80 -7.33
C GLN A 129 -9.67 -33.19 -7.81
N THR A 130 -9.87 -33.00 -9.12
CA THR A 130 -10.88 -33.56 -10.04
C THR A 130 -12.24 -32.87 -10.24
N ASP A 131 -12.32 -32.33 -11.48
CA ASP A 131 -13.35 -32.47 -12.51
C ASP A 131 -14.55 -31.52 -12.52
N SER A 132 -14.47 -30.52 -13.40
CA SER A 132 -15.53 -30.20 -14.36
C SER A 132 -14.96 -29.32 -15.46
N SER A 133 -14.94 -29.88 -16.67
CA SER A 133 -14.66 -29.18 -17.91
C SER A 133 -15.70 -28.11 -18.19
N GLU A 134 -15.28 -26.86 -18.31
CA GLU A 134 -15.86 -25.93 -19.27
C GLU A 134 -14.77 -24.92 -19.63
N ALA A 135 -14.12 -25.18 -20.77
CA ALA A 135 -13.23 -24.24 -21.41
C ALA A 135 -14.07 -23.07 -21.91
N ALA A 136 -14.19 -22.02 -21.10
CA ALA A 136 -14.40 -20.68 -21.61
C ALA A 136 -13.01 -20.16 -22.00
N GLU A 137 -12.77 -20.05 -23.31
CA GLU A 137 -11.63 -19.30 -23.85
C GLU A 137 -11.68 -17.88 -23.27
N ALA A 138 -10.88 -17.63 -22.23
CA ALA A 138 -10.50 -16.29 -21.86
C ALA A 138 -9.56 -15.80 -22.97
N THR A 139 -10.13 -15.13 -23.96
CA THR A 139 -9.37 -14.25 -24.84
C THR A 139 -8.66 -13.24 -23.95
N THR A 140 -7.35 -13.42 -23.80
CA THR A 140 -6.42 -12.44 -23.26
C THR A 140 -6.46 -11.19 -24.12
N GLU A 141 -7.34 -10.26 -23.78
CA GLU A 141 -7.22 -8.87 -24.20
C GLU A 141 -6.41 -8.17 -23.10
N ALA A 142 -5.08 -8.35 -23.16
CA ALA A 142 -4.18 -7.45 -22.47
C ALA A 142 -4.45 -6.06 -23.05
N ALA A 143 -5.13 -5.19 -22.30
CA ALA A 143 -5.41 -3.82 -22.71
C ALA A 143 -4.08 -3.15 -23.08
N ALA A 144 -3.92 -2.86 -24.37
CA ALA A 144 -2.66 -2.36 -24.93
C ALA A 144 -2.31 -0.99 -24.33
N ALA A 145 -1.37 -0.99 -23.39
CA ALA A 145 -0.86 0.17 -22.66
C ALA A 145 0.04 1.12 -23.47
N THR A 146 0.36 0.78 -24.72
CA THR A 146 1.31 1.54 -25.54
C THR A 146 0.56 2.43 -26.53
N ALA A 147 0.55 3.73 -26.26
CA ALA A 147 0.19 4.71 -27.28
C ALA A 147 1.24 4.66 -28.39
N THR A 148 0.82 4.74 -29.65
CA THR A 148 1.76 4.67 -30.79
C THR A 148 2.61 5.94 -30.93
N GLN A 149 2.20 7.04 -30.32
CA GLN A 149 2.88 8.33 -30.36
C GLN A 149 2.51 9.18 -29.15
N LEU A 150 3.41 10.07 -28.75
CA LEU A 150 3.17 11.06 -27.70
C LEU A 150 2.13 12.08 -28.20
N SER A 151 1.11 12.35 -27.39
CA SER A 151 0.07 13.34 -27.74
C SER A 151 0.60 14.78 -27.66
N ASP A 152 -0.07 15.70 -28.35
CA ASP A 152 0.12 17.15 -28.17
C ASP A 152 -0.77 17.75 -27.06
N LYS A 153 -1.63 16.94 -26.45
CA LYS A 153 -2.62 17.34 -25.44
C LYS A 153 -2.29 16.74 -24.07
N LEU A 154 -2.48 17.52 -23.00
CA LEU A 154 -2.26 17.05 -21.63
C LEU A 154 -3.41 16.13 -21.16
N GLU A 155 -4.62 16.35 -21.68
CA GLU A 155 -5.83 15.60 -21.35
C GLU A 155 -5.82 14.17 -21.87
N ASP A 156 -4.85 13.82 -22.73
CA ASP A 156 -4.67 12.46 -23.20
C ASP A 156 -3.77 11.64 -22.25
N TYR A 157 -3.13 12.30 -21.26
CA TYR A 157 -2.28 11.70 -20.22
C TYR A 157 -1.21 10.73 -20.76
N THR A 158 -0.67 11.04 -21.92
CA THR A 158 0.43 10.28 -22.53
C THR A 158 1.79 10.82 -22.11
N PHE A 159 2.76 9.94 -21.92
CA PHE A 159 4.16 10.31 -21.65
C PHE A 159 5.13 9.37 -22.35
N MET A 160 6.34 9.86 -22.59
CA MET A 160 7.47 9.08 -23.06
C MET A 160 8.39 8.78 -21.89
N LEU A 161 8.78 7.51 -21.75
CA LEU A 161 9.73 7.03 -20.76
C LEU A 161 10.72 6.09 -21.44
N GLU A 162 12.00 6.47 -21.47
CA GLU A 162 13.10 5.70 -22.11
C GLU A 162 12.79 5.30 -23.57
N GLY A 163 12.11 6.18 -24.31
CA GLY A 163 11.76 5.98 -25.72
C GLY A 163 10.47 5.19 -25.98
N ASP A 164 9.87 4.58 -24.96
CA ASP A 164 8.53 3.99 -25.03
C ASP A 164 7.47 5.03 -24.66
N VAL A 165 6.28 4.98 -25.29
CA VAL A 165 5.17 5.89 -25.00
C VAL A 165 4.04 5.12 -24.30
N TYR A 166 3.55 5.70 -23.21
CA TYR A 166 2.50 5.15 -22.36
C TYR A 166 1.33 6.11 -22.27
N GLN A 167 0.15 5.58 -21.91
CA GLN A 167 -1.05 6.36 -21.63
C GLN A 167 -1.64 5.92 -20.28
N LEU A 168 -1.87 6.87 -19.37
CA LEU A 168 -2.51 6.57 -18.08
C LEU A 168 -4.04 6.48 -18.19
N PRO A 169 -4.70 5.65 -17.35
CA PRO A 169 -4.09 4.59 -16.55
C PRO A 169 -3.79 3.35 -17.42
N PHE A 170 -2.83 2.52 -16.98
CA PHE A 170 -2.51 1.25 -17.65
C PHE A 170 -1.99 0.19 -16.66
N ALA A 171 -2.02 -1.09 -17.02
CA ALA A 171 -1.62 -2.16 -16.11
C ALA A 171 -0.16 -2.04 -15.64
N TYR A 172 0.10 -2.21 -14.34
CA TYR A 172 1.45 -2.20 -13.77
C TYR A 172 2.37 -3.26 -14.38
N SER A 173 1.80 -4.42 -14.74
CA SER A 173 2.52 -5.51 -15.43
C SER A 173 3.28 -5.05 -16.67
N VAL A 174 2.84 -3.98 -17.35
CA VAL A 174 3.52 -3.42 -18.53
C VAL A 174 4.89 -2.85 -18.17
N LEU A 175 5.02 -2.13 -17.04
CA LEU A 175 6.31 -1.65 -16.57
C LEU A 175 7.18 -2.82 -16.07
N ALA A 176 6.56 -3.80 -15.39
CA ALA A 176 7.24 -5.00 -14.93
C ALA A 176 7.83 -5.81 -16.12
N ASP A 177 7.09 -6.00 -17.20
CA ASP A 177 7.56 -6.69 -18.41
C ASP A 177 8.71 -5.92 -19.08
N LYS A 178 8.74 -4.59 -18.94
CA LYS A 178 9.80 -3.72 -19.44
C LYS A 178 11.03 -3.65 -18.52
N GLY A 179 11.05 -4.39 -17.42
CA GLY A 179 12.19 -4.51 -16.51
C GLY A 179 12.20 -3.52 -15.34
N TRP A 180 11.15 -2.72 -15.16
CA TRP A 180 11.00 -1.89 -13.96
C TRP A 180 10.61 -2.77 -12.77
N ARG A 181 11.27 -2.60 -11.63
CA ARG A 181 11.02 -3.38 -10.41
C ARG A 181 10.83 -2.46 -9.23
N ILE A 182 10.02 -2.88 -8.25
CA ILE A 182 9.82 -2.15 -7.00
C ILE A 182 11.18 -1.95 -6.31
N TYR A 183 11.45 -0.70 -5.93
CA TYR A 183 12.69 -0.27 -5.28
C TYR A 183 12.35 0.51 -4.02
N ASN A 184 12.99 0.16 -2.90
CA ASN A 184 12.93 0.92 -1.65
C ASN A 184 11.49 1.31 -1.24
N SER A 185 10.64 0.30 -1.06
CA SER A 185 9.21 0.46 -0.75
C SER A 185 8.79 -0.59 0.29
N GLU A 186 7.77 -0.27 1.09
CA GLU A 186 7.09 -1.25 1.96
C GLU A 186 6.15 -2.18 1.16
N TYR A 187 5.98 -1.90 -0.14
CA TYR A 187 5.14 -2.66 -1.05
C TYR A 187 5.92 -3.73 -1.82
N TYR A 188 5.22 -4.81 -2.15
CA TYR A 188 5.64 -5.95 -2.95
C TYR A 188 4.55 -6.27 -4.00
N ASP A 189 4.87 -7.11 -4.98
CA ASP A 189 3.92 -7.48 -6.04
C ASP A 189 2.62 -8.11 -5.49
N ASP A 190 2.69 -8.80 -4.35
CA ASP A 190 1.57 -9.44 -3.65
C ASP A 190 0.95 -8.56 -2.55
N THR A 191 1.43 -7.33 -2.35
CA THR A 191 0.80 -6.39 -1.42
C THR A 191 -0.62 -6.09 -1.85
N LYS A 192 -1.57 -6.23 -0.92
CA LYS A 192 -2.97 -5.89 -1.17
C LYS A 192 -3.17 -4.38 -1.15
N ILE A 193 -3.72 -3.85 -2.24
CA ILE A 193 -4.20 -2.48 -2.36
C ILE A 193 -5.72 -2.50 -2.18
N ASN A 194 -6.20 -1.78 -1.18
CA ASN A 194 -7.62 -1.66 -0.85
C ASN A 194 -8.46 -1.15 -2.04
N GLY A 195 -9.76 -1.42 -2.01
CA GLY A 195 -10.68 -0.96 -3.04
C GLY A 195 -10.84 0.55 -3.06
N ASN A 196 -10.99 1.14 -4.26
CA ASN A 196 -11.04 2.58 -4.48
C ASN A 196 -9.92 3.34 -3.77
N SER A 197 -8.70 2.82 -3.89
CA SER A 197 -7.51 3.32 -3.21
C SER A 197 -6.29 3.28 -4.13
N TYR A 198 -5.19 3.85 -3.65
CA TYR A 198 -3.93 3.88 -4.35
C TYR A 198 -2.76 3.80 -3.36
N GLY A 199 -1.60 3.38 -3.84
CA GLY A 199 -0.35 3.41 -3.12
C GLY A 199 0.77 3.95 -4.02
N ASP A 200 1.68 4.70 -3.44
CA ASP A 200 2.82 5.26 -4.16
C ASP A 200 4.06 4.38 -3.95
N ILE A 201 4.75 4.06 -5.04
CA ILE A 201 5.96 3.23 -5.03
C ILE A 201 7.04 3.83 -5.92
N THR A 202 8.29 3.57 -5.57
CA THR A 202 9.43 3.84 -6.45
C THR A 202 9.74 2.57 -7.25
N LEU A 203 9.93 2.72 -8.56
CA LEU A 203 10.42 1.67 -9.44
C LEU A 203 11.84 1.97 -9.90
N GLN A 204 12.65 0.94 -10.12
CA GLN A 204 14.01 1.03 -10.63
C GLN A 204 14.23 0.14 -11.86
N LYS A 205 15.01 0.65 -12.81
CA LYS A 205 15.57 -0.08 -13.94
C LYS A 205 16.92 0.54 -14.32
N ASP A 206 17.96 -0.26 -14.49
CA ASP A 206 19.30 0.22 -14.91
C ASP A 206 19.84 1.38 -14.05
N LYS A 207 19.65 1.30 -12.72
CA LYS A 207 19.95 2.35 -11.70
C LYS A 207 19.09 3.62 -11.80
N LYS A 208 18.23 3.72 -12.81
CA LYS A 208 17.28 4.83 -12.96
C LYS A 208 16.03 4.57 -12.14
N THR A 209 15.49 5.62 -11.52
CA THR A 209 14.30 5.51 -10.68
C THR A 209 13.18 6.44 -11.12
N ILE A 210 11.95 5.99 -10.94
CA ILE A 210 10.70 6.75 -11.13
C ILE A 210 9.79 6.49 -9.94
N ASP A 211 8.95 7.47 -9.62
CA ASP A 211 7.88 7.29 -8.65
C ASP A 211 6.56 7.12 -9.41
N VAL A 212 5.76 6.15 -9.01
CA VAL A 212 4.47 5.85 -9.65
C VAL A 212 3.39 5.66 -8.60
N SER A 213 2.18 6.09 -8.95
CA SER A 213 0.99 5.79 -8.16
C SER A 213 0.30 4.57 -8.74
N ILE A 214 0.22 3.50 -7.95
CA ILE A 214 -0.52 2.29 -8.26
C ILE A 214 -1.95 2.44 -7.76
N ILE A 215 -2.91 2.43 -8.68
CA ILE A 215 -4.34 2.62 -8.41
C ILE A 215 -5.10 1.29 -8.51
N ASN A 216 -5.94 1.07 -7.50
CA ASN A 216 -7.03 0.12 -7.53
C ASN A 216 -8.36 0.89 -7.51
N ALA A 217 -8.91 1.16 -8.69
CA ALA A 217 -10.20 1.83 -8.84
C ALA A 217 -11.40 0.86 -8.77
N SER A 218 -11.13 -0.43 -8.50
CA SER A 218 -12.17 -1.43 -8.27
C SER A 218 -12.58 -1.42 -6.79
N GLY A 219 -13.76 -1.94 -6.46
CA GLY A 219 -14.20 -2.00 -5.07
C GLY A 219 -13.59 -3.14 -4.24
N ASN A 220 -12.97 -4.13 -4.88
CA ASN A 220 -12.31 -5.26 -4.20
C ASN A 220 -10.83 -4.95 -4.00
N ALA A 221 -10.21 -5.54 -2.98
CA ALA A 221 -8.75 -5.50 -2.87
C ALA A 221 -8.10 -6.26 -4.03
N LYS A 222 -7.01 -5.72 -4.54
CA LYS A 222 -6.17 -6.35 -5.58
C LYS A 222 -4.74 -6.46 -5.09
N GLU A 223 -4.02 -7.47 -5.56
CA GLU A 223 -2.57 -7.47 -5.41
C GLU A 223 -1.99 -6.37 -6.29
N LEU A 224 -0.92 -5.72 -5.84
CA LEU A 224 -0.26 -4.62 -6.54
C LEU A 224 0.04 -4.97 -8.00
N LYS A 225 0.50 -6.21 -8.26
CA LYS A 225 0.80 -6.69 -9.62
C LYS A 225 -0.40 -6.67 -10.58
N ASP A 226 -1.62 -6.72 -10.03
CA ASP A 226 -2.90 -6.76 -10.75
C ASP A 226 -3.57 -5.37 -10.82
N CYS A 227 -2.92 -4.33 -10.27
CA CYS A 227 -3.38 -2.96 -10.30
C CYS A 227 -2.88 -2.19 -11.53
N ASN A 228 -3.40 -0.98 -11.71
CA ASN A 228 -2.98 -0.07 -12.77
C ASN A 228 -1.98 0.97 -12.23
N VAL A 229 -1.08 1.44 -13.08
CA VAL A 229 -0.37 2.71 -12.90
C VAL A 229 -1.35 3.83 -13.26
N GLY A 230 -1.69 4.65 -12.26
CA GLY A 230 -2.54 5.83 -12.40
C GLY A 230 -1.77 7.14 -12.39
N GLY A 231 -0.50 7.13 -11.98
CA GLY A 231 0.34 8.33 -11.95
C GLY A 231 1.82 8.02 -12.08
N ILE A 232 2.59 9.01 -12.53
CA ILE A 232 4.05 8.97 -12.62
C ILE A 232 4.65 10.34 -12.31
N SER A 233 5.75 10.34 -11.54
CA SER A 233 6.50 11.52 -11.14
C SER A 233 7.98 11.35 -11.44
N VAL A 234 8.59 12.39 -12.02
CA VAL A 234 10.04 12.46 -12.28
C VAL A 234 10.58 13.79 -11.78
N TYR A 235 11.59 13.70 -10.92
CA TYR A 235 12.22 14.85 -10.24
C TYR A 235 13.58 15.18 -10.85
N GLY A 236 13.88 16.48 -11.00
CA GLY A 236 15.13 17.00 -11.50
C GLY A 236 16.29 16.88 -10.49
N SER A 237 15.97 16.77 -9.20
CA SER A 237 16.95 16.43 -8.16
C SER A 237 17.46 14.98 -8.28
N ASN A 238 16.72 14.10 -8.97
CA ASN A 238 17.14 12.73 -9.21
C ASN A 238 18.21 12.65 -10.31
N LYS A 239 19.46 12.46 -9.92
CA LYS A 239 20.61 12.34 -10.83
C LYS A 239 20.55 11.10 -11.73
N ASN A 240 19.76 10.11 -11.37
CA ASN A 240 19.51 8.91 -12.16
C ASN A 240 18.11 8.92 -12.79
N ALA A 241 17.49 10.10 -12.98
CA ALA A 241 16.20 10.15 -13.66
C ALA A 241 16.30 9.57 -15.09
N PRO A 242 15.29 8.81 -15.55
CA PRO A 242 15.22 8.36 -16.94
C PRO A 242 14.95 9.52 -17.90
N GLU A 243 15.11 9.26 -19.20
CA GLU A 243 14.57 10.13 -20.22
C GLU A 243 13.03 10.14 -20.11
N PHE A 244 12.49 11.32 -19.82
CA PHE A 244 11.08 11.54 -19.62
C PHE A 244 10.62 12.79 -20.38
N SER A 245 9.47 12.70 -21.05
CA SER A 245 8.81 13.87 -21.63
C SER A 245 7.31 13.67 -21.74
N ILE A 246 6.58 14.78 -21.68
CA ILE A 246 5.13 14.82 -21.83
C ILE A 246 4.75 15.50 -23.15
N ALA A 247 3.46 15.75 -23.33
CA ALA A 247 2.92 16.39 -24.52
C ALA A 247 3.75 17.58 -25.03
N LYS A 248 3.83 17.73 -26.35
CA LYS A 248 4.67 18.75 -27.02
C LYS A 248 6.17 18.69 -26.67
N GLY A 249 6.63 17.58 -26.10
CA GLY A 249 8.04 17.33 -25.77
C GLY A 249 8.55 18.15 -24.57
N ILE A 250 7.66 18.58 -23.68
CA ILE A 250 8.06 19.23 -22.41
C ILE A 250 8.79 18.21 -21.53
N LYS A 251 9.93 18.61 -20.98
CA LYS A 251 10.84 17.79 -20.15
C LYS A 251 11.05 18.42 -18.77
N VAL A 252 11.45 17.59 -17.81
CA VAL A 252 11.84 18.07 -16.48
C VAL A 252 12.96 19.10 -16.61
N GLY A 253 12.80 20.26 -15.95
CA GLY A 253 13.75 21.38 -16.01
C GLY A 253 13.47 22.40 -17.12
N ASP A 254 12.47 22.19 -17.97
CA ASP A 254 11.98 23.24 -18.87
C ASP A 254 11.43 24.44 -18.06
N LYS A 255 11.69 25.65 -18.56
CA LYS A 255 11.28 26.90 -17.90
C LYS A 255 9.81 27.22 -18.17
N GLU A 256 9.20 27.95 -17.24
CA GLU A 256 7.79 28.33 -17.24
C GLU A 256 7.32 28.93 -18.57
N ASP A 257 8.10 29.84 -19.18
CA ASP A 257 7.74 30.46 -20.46
C ASP A 257 7.51 29.42 -21.56
N LYS A 258 8.35 28.38 -21.61
CA LYS A 258 8.21 27.28 -22.57
C LYS A 258 6.98 26.43 -22.27
N VAL A 259 6.70 26.17 -21.00
CA VAL A 259 5.51 25.40 -20.58
C VAL A 259 4.23 26.16 -20.93
N ARG A 260 4.18 27.48 -20.69
CA ARG A 260 3.03 28.32 -21.04
C ARG A 260 2.88 28.52 -22.54
N GLU A 261 3.97 28.58 -23.30
CA GLU A 261 3.91 28.56 -24.78
C GLU A 261 3.31 27.24 -25.28
N ALA A 262 3.65 26.12 -24.64
CA ALA A 262 3.14 24.81 -24.99
C ALA A 262 1.65 24.64 -24.64
N PHE A 263 1.22 24.98 -23.41
CA PHE A 263 -0.11 24.59 -22.92
C PHE A 263 -1.06 25.76 -22.61
N GLY A 264 -0.58 26.99 -22.71
CA GLY A 264 -1.36 28.17 -22.37
C GLY A 264 -1.42 28.42 -20.86
N SER A 265 -2.58 28.88 -20.39
CA SER A 265 -2.78 29.19 -18.98
C SER A 265 -3.12 27.91 -18.18
N PRO A 266 -2.42 27.63 -17.07
CA PRO A 266 -2.75 26.55 -16.15
C PRO A 266 -4.07 26.84 -15.41
N THR A 267 -4.71 25.78 -14.92
CA THR A 267 -5.88 25.84 -14.04
C THR A 267 -5.53 26.56 -12.73
N ASP A 268 -4.35 26.26 -12.18
CA ASP A 268 -3.86 26.85 -10.94
C ASP A 268 -2.35 27.13 -11.00
N THR A 269 -1.90 28.14 -10.26
CA THR A 269 -0.49 28.54 -10.18
C THR A 269 -0.15 28.97 -8.76
N SER A 270 0.94 28.42 -8.23
CA SER A 270 1.55 28.85 -6.97
C SER A 270 3.00 29.24 -7.23
N ASN A 271 3.36 30.48 -6.87
CA ASN A 271 4.69 31.03 -7.11
C ASN A 271 5.44 31.17 -5.79
N TYR A 272 6.66 30.65 -5.76
CA TYR A 272 7.61 30.77 -4.64
C TYR A 272 8.90 31.44 -5.15
N ASP A 273 9.75 31.85 -4.22
CA ASP A 273 11.03 32.45 -4.61
C ASP A 273 11.90 31.43 -5.36
N GLU A 274 11.87 30.17 -4.93
CA GLU A 274 12.70 29.08 -5.44
C GLU A 274 12.12 28.37 -6.68
N TYR A 275 10.80 28.25 -6.79
CA TYR A 275 10.16 27.54 -7.91
C TYR A 275 8.69 27.96 -8.10
N ASN A 276 8.11 27.61 -9.25
CA ASN A 276 6.69 27.84 -9.54
C ASN A 276 5.98 26.51 -9.86
N TYR A 277 4.80 26.29 -9.29
CA TYR A 277 3.90 25.21 -9.67
C TYR A 277 2.93 25.65 -10.77
N LEU A 278 2.85 24.86 -11.83
CA LEU A 278 1.86 25.00 -12.89
C LEU A 278 1.00 23.75 -12.91
N ARG A 279 -0.31 23.89 -12.67
CA ARG A 279 -1.26 22.77 -12.61
C ARG A 279 -2.27 22.85 -13.75
N TYR A 280 -2.41 21.76 -14.50
CA TYR A 280 -3.36 21.62 -15.60
C TYR A 280 -4.28 20.43 -15.33
N GLY A 281 -5.59 20.63 -15.39
CA GLY A 281 -6.59 19.64 -15.00
C GLY A 281 -7.18 19.88 -13.61
N GLU A 282 -7.95 18.92 -13.12
CA GLU A 282 -8.71 19.00 -11.86
C GLU A 282 -8.73 17.62 -11.17
N ASP A 283 -8.96 17.64 -9.85
CA ASP A 283 -9.21 16.47 -9.00
C ASP A 283 -8.24 15.29 -9.22
N ASP A 284 -8.76 14.22 -9.81
CA ASP A 284 -8.09 12.94 -10.01
C ASP A 284 -7.38 12.83 -11.35
N SER A 285 -7.38 13.90 -12.16
CA SER A 285 -6.80 13.90 -13.50
C SER A 285 -6.03 15.21 -13.76
N ILE A 286 -4.80 15.27 -13.28
CA ILE A 286 -3.99 16.49 -13.20
C ILE A 286 -2.56 16.26 -13.70
N THR A 287 -2.00 17.26 -14.37
CA THR A 287 -0.56 17.36 -14.66
C THR A 287 0.01 18.54 -13.87
N THR A 288 1.02 18.26 -13.05
CA THR A 288 1.75 19.27 -12.28
C THR A 288 3.17 19.40 -12.82
N ILE A 289 3.58 20.63 -13.13
CA ILE A 289 4.93 20.93 -13.59
C ILE A 289 5.54 21.94 -12.63
N VAL A 290 6.65 21.58 -12.00
CA VAL A 290 7.44 22.48 -11.16
C VAL A 290 8.57 23.06 -11.97
N CYS A 291 8.57 24.38 -12.12
CA CYS A 291 9.62 25.12 -12.80
C CYS A 291 10.55 25.73 -11.75
N ASP A 292 11.77 25.20 -11.66
CA ASP A 292 12.82 25.71 -10.77
C ASP A 292 13.35 27.07 -11.25
N ASN A 293 13.42 28.06 -10.35
CA ASN A 293 13.95 29.40 -10.59
C ASN A 293 15.48 29.47 -10.47
N GLY A 294 16.11 28.46 -9.86
CA GLY A 294 17.57 28.33 -9.71
C GLY A 294 18.17 29.30 -8.70
N THR A 295 17.40 29.64 -7.65
CA THR A 295 17.83 30.57 -6.60
C THR A 295 18.64 29.92 -5.48
N ASP A 296 18.66 28.59 -5.40
CA ASP A 296 19.53 27.82 -4.51
C ASP A 296 20.23 26.65 -5.24
N GLU A 297 20.91 25.77 -4.48
CA GLU A 297 21.67 24.63 -5.03
C GLU A 297 20.80 23.38 -5.27
N TYR A 298 19.55 23.39 -4.82
CA TYR A 298 18.63 22.28 -4.99
C TYR A 298 17.88 22.42 -6.32
N ASN A 299 17.50 21.29 -6.91
CA ASN A 299 16.74 21.29 -8.17
C ASN A 299 15.31 20.81 -7.88
N ASP A 300 14.42 21.77 -7.68
CA ASP A 300 12.99 21.53 -7.41
C ASP A 300 12.19 21.14 -8.66
N ALA A 301 12.80 21.18 -9.86
CA ALA A 301 12.07 20.91 -11.08
C ALA A 301 11.48 19.50 -11.06
N SER A 302 10.24 19.35 -11.46
CA SER A 302 9.58 18.03 -11.55
C SER A 302 8.42 18.06 -12.52
N ILE A 303 8.06 16.89 -13.02
CA ILE A 303 6.81 16.68 -13.75
C ILE A 303 6.11 15.48 -13.11
N GLU A 304 4.84 15.69 -12.78
CA GLU A 304 3.90 14.68 -12.29
C GLU A 304 2.69 14.65 -13.22
N ILE A 305 2.30 13.44 -13.64
CA ILE A 305 1.07 13.20 -14.40
C ILE A 305 0.24 12.20 -13.60
N LYS A 306 -1.02 12.54 -13.35
CA LYS A 306 -1.98 11.71 -12.65
C LYS A 306 -3.27 11.60 -13.47
N ASN A 307 -3.78 10.38 -13.63
CA ASN A 307 -5.09 10.08 -14.21
C ASN A 307 -5.72 8.87 -13.49
N PHE A 308 -6.44 9.12 -12.40
CA PHE A 308 -7.06 8.12 -11.52
C PHE A 308 -8.49 7.77 -11.98
N VAL A 309 -8.68 7.57 -13.28
CA VAL A 309 -9.97 7.17 -13.85
C VAL A 309 -10.11 5.65 -13.81
N ALA A 310 -11.27 5.15 -13.36
CA ALA A 310 -11.55 3.72 -13.38
C ALA A 310 -11.57 3.16 -14.82
N THR A 311 -10.89 2.04 -15.03
CA THR A 311 -10.96 1.30 -16.31
C THR A 311 -12.30 0.59 -16.45
N GLU A 312 -12.62 0.09 -17.66
CA GLU A 312 -13.84 -0.69 -17.87
C GLU A 312 -13.87 -1.98 -17.03
N ASP A 313 -12.71 -2.53 -16.69
CA ASP A 313 -12.64 -3.70 -15.81
C ASP A 313 -12.86 -3.34 -14.34
N ASP A 314 -12.35 -2.19 -13.88
CA ASP A 314 -12.60 -1.71 -12.52
C ASP A 314 -14.10 -1.46 -12.27
N LYS A 315 -14.80 -0.95 -13.28
CA LYS A 315 -16.26 -0.68 -13.23
C LYS A 315 -17.13 -1.93 -13.14
N LYS A 316 -16.58 -3.13 -13.40
CA LYS A 316 -17.30 -4.41 -13.27
C LYS A 316 -17.33 -4.96 -11.84
N THR A 317 -16.85 -4.20 -10.86
CA THR A 317 -16.88 -4.63 -9.46
C THR A 317 -18.33 -4.82 -9.01
N GLU A 318 -18.67 -6.05 -8.63
CA GLU A 318 -19.96 -6.37 -8.03
C GLU A 318 -19.90 -6.21 -6.50
N THR A 319 -21.01 -5.75 -5.92
CA THR A 319 -21.17 -5.71 -4.45
C THR A 319 -21.56 -7.08 -3.95
N SER A 320 -20.73 -7.66 -3.08
CA SER A 320 -21.01 -8.95 -2.46
C SER A 320 -22.17 -8.86 -1.46
N ASP A 321 -23.06 -9.84 -1.49
CA ASP A 321 -24.08 -10.07 -0.45
C ASP A 321 -23.54 -10.95 0.70
N GLU A 322 -22.32 -11.47 0.58
CA GLU A 322 -21.71 -12.30 1.62
C GLU A 322 -21.43 -11.50 2.90
N VAL A 323 -21.66 -12.16 4.04
CA VAL A 323 -21.31 -11.63 5.36
C VAL A 323 -19.84 -11.98 5.64
N PRO A 324 -18.95 -11.00 5.79
CA PRO A 324 -17.53 -11.26 6.03
C PRO A 324 -17.27 -12.10 7.29
N GLU A 325 -16.36 -13.06 7.18
CA GLU A 325 -16.02 -13.98 8.27
C GLU A 325 -15.49 -13.25 9.51
N TYR A 326 -14.76 -12.15 9.33
CA TYR A 326 -14.19 -11.37 10.43
C TYR A 326 -15.26 -10.88 11.42
N LEU A 327 -16.50 -10.64 10.97
CA LEU A 327 -17.58 -10.20 11.85
C LEU A 327 -17.95 -11.25 12.89
N SER A 328 -17.77 -12.53 12.57
CA SER A 328 -18.03 -13.64 13.49
C SER A 328 -17.03 -13.71 14.65
N THR A 329 -15.90 -13.00 14.56
CA THR A 329 -14.90 -12.95 15.64
C THR A 329 -15.24 -11.92 16.70
N TYR A 330 -16.25 -11.07 16.47
CA TYR A 330 -16.68 -10.05 17.41
C TYR A 330 -17.20 -10.65 18.72
N VAL A 331 -16.82 -10.04 19.83
CA VAL A 331 -17.32 -10.38 21.16
C VAL A 331 -17.79 -9.10 21.83
N ALA A 332 -19.10 -9.00 22.09
CA ALA A 332 -19.65 -7.87 22.81
C ALA A 332 -19.09 -7.82 24.25
N PRO A 333 -18.72 -6.63 24.76
CA PRO A 333 -18.29 -6.49 26.15
C PRO A 333 -19.45 -6.77 27.12
N THR A 334 -19.15 -7.42 28.24
CA THR A 334 -20.16 -7.73 29.27
C THR A 334 -20.50 -6.54 30.17
N GLU A 335 -19.61 -5.55 30.24
CA GLU A 335 -19.76 -4.34 31.03
C GLU A 335 -19.07 -3.16 30.33
N LEU A 336 -19.55 -1.95 30.61
CA LEU A 336 -18.98 -0.72 30.05
C LEU A 336 -17.56 -0.44 30.53
N GLY A 337 -17.25 -0.79 31.78
CA GLY A 337 -15.95 -0.56 32.40
C GLY A 337 -15.68 0.92 32.74
N THR A 338 -14.44 1.19 33.16
CA THR A 338 -13.99 2.55 33.54
C THR A 338 -12.84 3.07 32.70
N ASP A 339 -12.23 2.23 31.85
CA ASP A 339 -11.07 2.64 31.06
C ASP A 339 -11.50 3.46 29.84
N PRO A 340 -11.13 4.74 29.73
CA PRO A 340 -11.46 5.57 28.58
C PRO A 340 -10.96 5.02 27.24
N LEU A 341 -9.86 4.26 27.25
CA LEU A 341 -9.21 3.79 26.02
C LEU A 341 -9.72 2.40 25.56
N SER A 342 -10.80 1.92 26.17
CA SER A 342 -11.41 0.61 25.84
C SER A 342 -12.25 0.64 24.56
N TYR A 343 -12.61 1.84 24.07
CA TYR A 343 -13.57 2.03 22.98
C TYR A 343 -14.95 1.39 23.23
N ASN A 344 -15.24 1.07 24.48
CA ASN A 344 -16.56 0.62 24.88
C ASN A 344 -17.54 1.80 24.89
N ILE A 345 -18.78 1.52 24.51
CA ILE A 345 -19.87 2.49 24.52
C ILE A 345 -21.17 1.76 24.89
N GLU A 346 -21.93 2.34 25.81
CA GLU A 346 -23.27 1.88 26.12
C GLU A 346 -24.29 2.75 25.39
N ILE A 347 -25.19 2.11 24.63
CA ILE A 347 -26.25 2.77 23.88
C ILE A 347 -27.57 2.05 24.21
N GLU A 348 -28.54 2.78 24.77
CA GLU A 348 -29.83 2.22 25.19
C GLU A 348 -29.68 0.95 26.08
N ASN A 349 -28.76 1.00 27.04
CA ASN A 349 -28.42 -0.08 27.98
C ASN A 349 -27.79 -1.33 27.34
N GLN A 350 -27.29 -1.24 26.11
CA GLN A 350 -26.49 -2.29 25.46
C GLN A 350 -25.05 -1.80 25.31
N VAL A 351 -24.08 -2.64 25.66
CA VAL A 351 -22.66 -2.28 25.59
C VAL A 351 -22.04 -2.87 24.33
N TYR A 352 -21.32 -2.03 23.59
CA TYR A 352 -20.57 -2.38 22.40
C TYR A 352 -19.11 -2.00 22.64
N THR A 353 -18.18 -2.74 22.04
CA THR A 353 -16.80 -2.29 21.82
C THR A 353 -16.65 -1.96 20.35
N LEU A 354 -16.10 -0.79 20.01
CA LEU A 354 -15.85 -0.43 18.62
C LEU A 354 -14.50 -0.97 18.12
N PRO A 355 -14.38 -1.30 16.83
CA PRO A 355 -15.47 -1.42 15.85
C PRO A 355 -16.42 -2.60 16.16
N ALA A 356 -17.71 -2.44 15.84
CA ALA A 356 -18.77 -3.42 16.12
C ALA A 356 -19.58 -3.76 14.87
N PRO A 357 -19.91 -5.03 14.58
CA PRO A 357 -20.76 -5.38 13.43
C PRO A 357 -22.08 -4.62 13.44
N VAL A 358 -22.53 -4.14 12.27
CA VAL A 358 -23.88 -3.56 12.14
C VAL A 358 -24.95 -4.55 12.60
N SER A 359 -24.75 -5.84 12.33
CA SER A 359 -25.65 -6.91 12.75
C SER A 359 -25.89 -6.96 14.26
N VAL A 360 -24.90 -6.62 15.09
CA VAL A 360 -25.05 -6.57 16.56
C VAL A 360 -26.02 -5.46 16.98
N PHE A 361 -26.04 -4.33 16.27
CA PHE A 361 -27.04 -3.29 16.51
C PHE A 361 -28.44 -3.75 16.10
N THR A 362 -28.57 -4.41 14.95
CA THR A 362 -29.87 -4.91 14.49
C THR A 362 -30.42 -6.01 15.39
N ASP A 363 -29.56 -6.88 15.91
CA ASP A 363 -29.91 -7.90 16.92
C ASP A 363 -30.39 -7.25 18.22
N ASN A 364 -29.83 -6.09 18.57
CA ASN A 364 -30.25 -5.26 19.70
C ASN A 364 -31.48 -4.37 19.39
N GLY A 365 -32.18 -4.63 18.28
CA GLY A 365 -33.48 -4.04 17.94
C GLY A 365 -33.41 -2.72 17.17
N TRP A 366 -32.22 -2.30 16.73
CA TRP A 366 -32.09 -1.20 15.77
C TRP A 366 -32.53 -1.65 14.38
N LYS A 367 -33.05 -0.73 13.57
CA LYS A 367 -33.44 -1.00 12.18
C LYS A 367 -32.66 -0.09 11.25
N ILE A 368 -32.17 -0.64 10.15
CA ILE A 368 -31.53 0.14 9.09
C ILE A 368 -32.62 0.98 8.40
N ALA A 369 -32.50 2.30 8.53
CA ALA A 369 -33.42 3.27 7.93
C ALA A 369 -32.94 3.70 6.53
N SER A 370 -31.63 3.88 6.37
CA SER A 370 -30.95 4.12 5.10
C SER A 370 -29.50 3.66 5.20
N GLN A 371 -28.90 3.33 4.06
CA GLN A 371 -27.49 2.99 3.94
C GLN A 371 -27.00 3.34 2.53
N GLU A 372 -25.69 3.52 2.37
CA GLU A 372 -25.04 3.61 1.07
C GLU A 372 -25.14 2.29 0.29
N ASP A 373 -24.93 2.34 -1.02
CA ASP A 373 -25.07 1.17 -1.89
C ASP A 373 -24.00 0.11 -1.62
N SER A 374 -22.78 0.53 -1.28
CA SER A 374 -21.65 -0.36 -0.99
C SER A 374 -20.53 0.33 -0.24
N VAL A 375 -19.65 -0.48 0.35
CA VAL A 375 -18.43 -0.07 1.03
C VAL A 375 -17.27 -0.83 0.38
N PRO A 376 -16.33 -0.15 -0.30
CA PRO A 376 -15.17 -0.80 -0.89
C PRO A 376 -14.31 -1.49 0.17
N SER A 377 -13.59 -2.52 -0.26
CA SER A 377 -12.66 -3.28 0.58
C SER A 377 -11.66 -2.36 1.28
N GLY A 378 -11.47 -2.56 2.59
CA GLY A 378 -10.50 -1.81 3.40
C GLY A 378 -10.82 -0.32 3.55
N ARG A 379 -12.05 0.12 3.26
CA ARG A 379 -12.46 1.54 3.35
C ARG A 379 -13.42 1.79 4.49
N SER A 380 -13.30 3.00 5.02
CA SER A 380 -14.27 3.61 5.93
C SER A 380 -15.09 4.66 5.20
N LEU A 381 -16.41 4.61 5.34
CA LEU A 381 -17.32 5.59 4.75
C LEU A 381 -18.07 6.34 5.86
N SER A 382 -17.94 7.67 5.84
CA SER A 382 -18.60 8.57 6.78
C SER A 382 -20.11 8.58 6.59
N SER A 383 -20.88 8.52 7.67
CA SER A 383 -22.35 8.56 7.64
C SER A 383 -23.00 7.51 6.72
N ALA A 384 -22.31 6.39 6.48
CA ALA A 384 -22.72 5.39 5.51
C ALA A 384 -23.98 4.61 5.89
N ILE A 385 -24.38 4.65 7.17
CA ILE A 385 -25.57 3.96 7.65
C ILE A 385 -26.32 4.80 8.68
N LYS A 386 -27.65 4.74 8.58
CA LYS A 386 -28.58 5.31 9.56
C LYS A 386 -29.42 4.20 10.18
N LEU A 387 -29.38 4.12 11.50
CA LEU A 387 -30.15 3.17 12.31
C LEU A 387 -31.24 3.90 13.10
N GLN A 388 -32.39 3.25 13.29
CA GLN A 388 -33.52 3.79 14.06
C GLN A 388 -34.08 2.78 15.06
N LYS A 389 -34.43 3.29 16.25
CA LYS A 389 -35.11 2.53 17.31
C LYS A 389 -35.92 3.48 18.19
N ASP A 390 -37.21 3.18 18.40
CA ASP A 390 -38.09 3.95 19.31
C ASP A 390 -38.09 5.48 19.09
N GLY A 391 -37.98 5.92 17.83
CA GLY A 391 -37.92 7.33 17.46
C GLY A 391 -36.53 7.98 17.65
N LYS A 392 -35.53 7.20 18.07
CA LYS A 392 -34.12 7.57 18.15
C LYS A 392 -33.38 7.18 16.88
N GLU A 393 -32.32 7.92 16.59
CA GLU A 393 -31.49 7.72 15.40
C GLU A 393 -30.01 7.62 15.77
N ILE A 394 -29.30 6.76 15.05
CA ILE A 394 -27.83 6.72 15.02
C ILE A 394 -27.44 6.89 13.56
N GLU A 395 -26.58 7.86 13.29
CA GLU A 395 -25.87 7.98 12.01
C GLU A 395 -24.42 7.60 12.28
N ALA A 396 -23.90 6.63 11.53
CA ALA A 396 -22.62 6.01 11.83
C ALA A 396 -21.75 5.88 10.58
N SER A 397 -20.44 5.98 10.77
CA SER A 397 -19.49 5.51 9.76
C SER A 397 -19.29 4.01 9.92
N VAL A 398 -19.09 3.34 8.79
CA VAL A 398 -18.77 1.92 8.77
C VAL A 398 -17.45 1.69 8.06
N THR A 399 -16.72 0.67 8.51
CA THR A 399 -15.50 0.19 7.88
C THR A 399 -15.69 -1.24 7.41
N ASN A 400 -15.30 -1.49 6.16
CA ASN A 400 -15.23 -2.83 5.58
C ASN A 400 -13.82 -3.38 5.74
N PHE A 401 -13.65 -4.41 6.57
CA PHE A 401 -12.36 -5.08 6.79
C PHE A 401 -12.15 -6.31 5.90
N ALA A 402 -13.06 -6.59 4.97
CA ALA A 402 -12.91 -7.67 4.01
C ALA A 402 -12.13 -7.22 2.78
N ASP A 403 -11.58 -8.19 2.06
CA ASP A 403 -10.88 -8.00 0.78
C ASP A 403 -11.83 -7.78 -0.42
N TYR A 404 -13.15 -7.69 -0.18
CA TYR A 404 -14.16 -7.47 -1.22
C TYR A 404 -15.17 -6.39 -0.84
N GLN A 405 -15.73 -5.72 -1.84
CA GLN A 405 -16.81 -4.76 -1.69
C GLN A 405 -18.06 -5.45 -1.16
N THR A 406 -18.69 -4.88 -0.12
CA THR A 406 -19.94 -5.40 0.46
C THR A 406 -20.87 -4.25 0.85
N LYS A 407 -22.09 -4.57 1.29
CA LYS A 407 -23.06 -3.58 1.76
C LYS A 407 -22.72 -3.08 3.17
N PRO A 408 -23.10 -1.83 3.55
CA PRO A 408 -22.88 -1.32 4.90
C PRO A 408 -23.41 -2.24 6.01
N GLU A 409 -24.54 -2.93 5.80
CA GLU A 409 -25.11 -3.91 6.75
C GLU A 409 -24.19 -5.11 7.06
N ASN A 410 -23.26 -5.40 6.15
CA ASN A 410 -22.24 -6.44 6.25
C ASN A 410 -20.86 -5.87 6.66
N CYS A 411 -20.83 -4.66 7.22
CA CYS A 411 -19.62 -4.01 7.72
C CYS A 411 -19.67 -3.82 9.24
N ALA A 412 -18.65 -3.17 9.78
CA ALA A 412 -18.60 -2.79 11.18
C ALA A 412 -18.73 -1.28 11.36
N ILE A 413 -19.55 -0.86 12.32
CA ILE A 413 -19.57 0.52 12.81
C ILE A 413 -18.24 0.80 13.49
N SER A 414 -17.50 1.76 12.95
CA SER A 414 -16.16 2.15 13.40
C SER A 414 -16.13 3.56 13.99
N TYR A 415 -17.13 4.39 13.67
CA TYR A 415 -17.26 5.74 14.22
C TYR A 415 -18.70 6.05 14.60
N LEU A 416 -18.84 6.63 15.79
CA LEU A 416 -20.10 7.15 16.31
C LEU A 416 -19.90 8.58 16.80
N TYR A 417 -20.86 9.44 16.45
CA TYR A 417 -20.89 10.83 16.87
C TYR A 417 -22.25 11.20 17.45
N PHE A 418 -22.26 11.82 18.64
CA PHE A 418 -23.49 12.22 19.31
C PHE A 418 -23.43 13.68 19.77
N TYR A 419 -24.40 14.48 19.33
CA TYR A 419 -24.71 15.79 19.93
C TYR A 419 -25.61 15.66 21.15
N ALA A 420 -25.61 16.66 22.02
CA ALA A 420 -26.56 16.79 23.14
C ALA A 420 -27.98 17.17 22.67
N ASP A 421 -28.64 16.27 21.94
CA ASP A 421 -30.06 16.35 21.58
C ASP A 421 -30.81 15.09 22.05
N GLU A 422 -31.33 15.15 23.29
CA GLU A 422 -32.10 14.07 23.90
C GLU A 422 -33.43 13.79 23.20
N SER A 423 -33.87 14.61 22.24
CA SER A 423 -35.11 14.32 21.49
C SER A 423 -34.87 13.28 20.40
N LYS A 424 -33.71 13.32 19.74
CA LYS A 424 -33.37 12.46 18.59
C LYS A 424 -32.31 11.40 18.86
N ASN A 425 -31.37 11.68 19.76
CA ASN A 425 -30.28 10.75 20.04
C ASN A 425 -30.68 9.74 21.12
N PRO A 426 -30.13 8.51 21.06
CA PRO A 426 -30.27 7.54 22.14
C PRO A 426 -29.57 8.01 23.42
N GLU A 427 -29.89 7.36 24.54
CA GLU A 427 -29.07 7.45 25.74
C GLU A 427 -27.71 6.79 25.48
N VAL A 428 -26.63 7.54 25.68
CA VAL A 428 -25.26 7.11 25.46
C VAL A 428 -24.43 7.30 26.73
N LYS A 429 -23.63 6.28 27.08
CA LYS A 429 -22.64 6.34 28.15
C LYS A 429 -21.28 5.85 27.66
N LEU A 430 -20.24 6.62 27.94
CA LEU A 430 -18.84 6.22 27.82
C LEU A 430 -18.36 5.58 29.13
N PRO A 431 -17.21 4.89 29.13
CA PRO A 431 -16.61 4.30 30.33
C PRO A 431 -16.61 5.25 31.52
N GLY A 432 -16.73 4.72 32.73
CA GLY A 432 -16.82 5.54 33.93
C GLY A 432 -18.16 6.30 34.09
N GLY A 433 -19.12 6.07 33.20
CA GLY A 433 -20.47 6.65 33.27
C GLY A 433 -20.56 8.07 32.74
N ILE A 434 -19.65 8.47 31.85
CA ILE A 434 -19.71 9.79 31.20
C ILE A 434 -20.88 9.83 30.21
N THR A 435 -21.73 10.84 30.33
CA THR A 435 -22.92 11.04 29.50
C THR A 435 -23.00 12.50 29.04
N ILE A 436 -23.97 12.83 28.18
CA ILE A 436 -24.25 14.23 27.81
C ILE A 436 -24.60 15.13 29.02
N LYS A 437 -24.98 14.54 30.16
CA LYS A 437 -25.30 15.26 31.42
C LYS A 437 -24.06 15.48 32.30
N SER A 438 -22.95 14.82 32.01
CA SER A 438 -21.70 14.97 32.75
C SER A 438 -21.16 16.39 32.61
N THR A 439 -20.62 16.92 33.70
CA THR A 439 -20.00 18.24 33.73
C THR A 439 -18.57 18.18 33.18
N SER A 440 -17.98 19.34 32.86
CA SER A 440 -16.56 19.37 32.50
C SER A 440 -15.65 18.83 33.61
N GLU A 441 -16.02 19.02 34.90
CA GLU A 441 -15.25 18.46 36.02
C GLU A 441 -15.27 16.92 36.04
N ASP A 442 -16.42 16.32 35.70
CA ASP A 442 -16.55 14.86 35.59
C ASP A 442 -15.67 14.32 34.45
N VAL A 443 -15.75 14.96 33.27
CA VAL A 443 -14.96 14.57 32.09
C VAL A 443 -13.47 14.75 32.36
N LYS A 444 -13.05 15.87 32.93
CA LYS A 444 -11.65 16.12 33.30
C LYS A 444 -11.09 15.05 34.22
N LYS A 445 -11.88 14.62 35.21
CA LYS A 445 -11.47 13.57 36.14
C LYS A 445 -11.36 12.21 35.47
N TRP A 446 -12.27 11.91 34.55
CA TRP A 446 -12.28 10.66 33.79
C TRP A 446 -11.16 10.57 32.76
N ALA A 447 -10.96 11.65 31.99
CA ALA A 447 -9.93 11.78 30.97
C ALA A 447 -8.52 11.76 31.61
N GLY A 448 -8.35 12.49 32.72
CA GLY A 448 -7.05 12.61 33.38
C GLY A 448 -5.97 13.14 32.43
N ASP A 449 -4.76 12.61 32.56
CA ASP A 449 -3.62 12.98 31.69
C ASP A 449 -3.59 12.17 30.38
N LYS A 450 -4.61 11.35 30.10
CA LYS A 450 -4.66 10.52 28.88
C LYS A 450 -5.14 11.30 27.66
N PHE A 451 -5.79 12.44 27.85
CA PHE A 451 -6.37 13.25 26.79
C PHE A 451 -5.67 14.60 26.73
N ASP A 452 -5.53 15.11 25.52
CA ASP A 452 -5.20 16.50 25.29
C ASP A 452 -6.39 17.38 25.67
N TYR A 453 -6.11 18.41 26.47
CA TYR A 453 -7.11 19.37 26.90
C TYR A 453 -6.86 20.71 26.23
N SER A 454 -7.91 21.28 25.63
CA SER A 454 -7.89 22.65 25.14
C SER A 454 -9.17 23.40 25.50
N LYS A 455 -9.09 24.74 25.51
CA LYS A 455 -10.23 25.61 25.79
C LYS A 455 -10.29 26.77 24.81
N SER A 456 -11.45 26.96 24.21
CA SER A 456 -11.74 28.06 23.30
C SER A 456 -13.08 28.70 23.66
N GLY A 457 -13.03 29.93 24.19
CA GLY A 457 -14.20 30.61 24.74
C GLY A 457 -14.84 29.80 25.88
N ASP A 458 -16.13 29.53 25.74
CA ASP A 458 -16.92 28.74 26.69
C ASP A 458 -16.89 27.23 26.41
N SER A 459 -16.09 26.77 25.44
CA SER A 459 -15.98 25.36 25.08
C SER A 459 -14.65 24.77 25.55
N GLU A 460 -14.72 23.58 26.13
CA GLU A 460 -13.60 22.77 26.60
C GLU A 460 -13.58 21.47 25.80
N TYR A 461 -12.41 21.09 25.31
CA TYR A 461 -12.20 19.96 24.42
C TYR A 461 -11.27 18.96 25.11
N TYR A 462 -11.61 17.68 24.99
CA TYR A 462 -10.83 16.57 25.49
C TYR A 462 -10.67 15.59 24.34
N ASP A 463 -9.48 15.56 23.77
CA ASP A 463 -9.16 14.78 22.57
C ASP A 463 -8.15 13.69 22.92
N TYR A 464 -8.37 12.48 22.43
CA TYR A 464 -7.41 11.40 22.45
C TYR A 464 -7.26 10.82 21.05
N TYR A 465 -6.02 10.75 20.57
CA TYR A 465 -5.66 10.14 19.30
C TYR A 465 -4.81 8.89 19.58
N ASP A 466 -5.16 7.79 18.92
CA ASP A 466 -4.44 6.53 18.95
C ASP A 466 -4.04 6.18 17.52
N ASP A 467 -2.85 6.62 17.13
CA ASP A 467 -2.32 6.42 15.78
C ASP A 467 -2.19 4.92 15.44
N ASP A 468 -1.89 4.07 16.43
CA ASP A 468 -1.71 2.62 16.24
C ASP A 468 -3.03 1.92 15.88
N ASN A 469 -4.16 2.48 16.31
CA ASN A 469 -5.49 1.89 16.09
C ASN A 469 -6.39 2.72 15.16
N GLU A 470 -5.84 3.77 14.56
CA GLU A 470 -6.62 4.80 13.87
C GLU A 470 -7.82 5.26 14.74
N GLY A 471 -7.57 5.32 16.05
CA GLY A 471 -8.55 5.52 17.10
C GLY A 471 -8.64 6.99 17.49
N TYR A 472 -9.84 7.43 17.83
CA TYR A 472 -10.08 8.79 18.27
C TYR A 472 -11.24 8.84 19.27
N ILE A 473 -11.07 9.59 20.35
CA ILE A 473 -12.15 9.91 21.28
C ILE A 473 -12.13 11.41 21.49
N ASP A 474 -13.27 12.06 21.25
CA ASP A 474 -13.45 13.48 21.53
C ASP A 474 -14.69 13.74 22.35
N ILE A 475 -14.53 14.66 23.30
CA ILE A 475 -15.61 15.16 24.13
C ILE A 475 -15.52 16.68 24.18
N ASN A 476 -16.55 17.34 23.65
CA ASN A 476 -16.73 18.77 23.80
C ASN A 476 -17.65 19.06 24.99
N CYS A 477 -17.20 19.92 25.90
CA CYS A 477 -17.97 20.43 27.02
C CYS A 477 -18.22 21.94 26.87
N LYS A 478 -19.42 22.41 27.23
CA LYS A 478 -19.68 23.84 27.48
C LYS A 478 -19.95 24.11 28.95
N LYS A 479 -20.97 23.42 29.48
CA LYS A 479 -21.28 23.34 30.92
C LYS A 479 -21.36 21.88 31.32
N THR A 480 -22.15 21.16 30.54
CA THR A 480 -22.10 19.71 30.42
C THR A 480 -21.53 19.36 29.04
N VAL A 481 -21.30 18.06 28.84
CA VAL A 481 -20.96 17.49 27.53
C VAL A 481 -22.00 17.94 26.49
N SER A 482 -21.51 18.52 25.40
CA SER A 482 -22.30 19.03 24.27
C SER A 482 -22.19 18.15 23.03
N SER A 483 -21.08 17.42 22.89
CA SER A 483 -20.93 16.31 21.97
C SER A 483 -19.91 15.31 22.49
N MET A 484 -20.02 14.07 22.03
CA MET A 484 -19.01 13.03 22.20
C MET A 484 -18.87 12.21 20.93
N SER A 485 -17.67 11.73 20.66
CA SER A 485 -17.41 10.83 19.54
C SER A 485 -16.41 9.74 19.91
N VAL A 486 -16.57 8.57 19.31
CA VAL A 486 -15.70 7.40 19.50
C VAL A 486 -15.43 6.80 18.12
N LYS A 487 -14.15 6.69 17.77
CA LYS A 487 -13.64 6.11 16.53
C LYS A 487 -12.64 5.00 16.85
N LYS A 488 -12.71 3.89 16.12
CA LYS A 488 -11.62 2.92 15.98
C LYS A 488 -11.72 2.21 14.64
N GLU A 489 -10.69 2.32 13.82
CA GLU A 489 -10.65 1.73 12.47
C GLU A 489 -9.69 0.55 12.35
N THR A 490 -9.29 -0.05 13.48
CA THR A 490 -8.64 -1.37 13.51
C THR A 490 -9.58 -2.44 14.08
N TRP A 491 -9.73 -3.56 13.35
CA TRP A 491 -10.49 -4.70 13.84
C TRP A 491 -9.75 -5.36 15.02
N PRO A 492 -10.39 -5.61 16.17
CA PRO A 492 -9.73 -6.24 17.30
C PRO A 492 -9.36 -7.68 16.96
N SER A 493 -8.07 -7.92 16.71
CA SER A 493 -7.52 -9.28 16.60
C SER A 493 -7.58 -9.97 17.98
N LYS A 494 -7.93 -11.26 18.00
CA LYS A 494 -7.95 -12.07 19.22
C LYS A 494 -6.57 -12.27 19.85
#